data_AF-A0AAF0EJR7-F1
#
_entry.id   AF-A0AAF0EJR7-F1
#
_cell.length_a   1.000
_cell.length_b   1.000
_cell.length_c   1.000
_cell.angle_alpha   90.00
_cell.angle_beta   90.00
_cell.angle_gamma   90.00
#
_symmetry.space_group_name_H-M   'P 1'
#
loop_
_entity.id
_entity.type
_entity.pdbx_description
1 polymer ?
#
loop_
_entity_poly.entity_id
_entity_poly.type
_entity_poly.pdbx_seq_one_letter_code
_entity_poly.pdbx_strand_id
1 'polypeptide(L)'
;MMHGIYAGDSRELSVKSILPSLVHLEQNHGGLLRALLPKSINSRFHDRTSDYQKETAQKLADIKSRLRPDLLEQLQKTSIYSFPNGLGELISSLEDRLSALPHVDIWKGAACESIRFENNFFIETRYATEPLEADRIVATMPSQHLAPLIPDLPYLSHNPAAHLGVVDVILASPNDEKYSLPIRGFGYLVPRNTSENHDEILGTVLDSDAIPNQGTTRPDGSSSFYKLTVMMGGPYWRHRSSFPSEDEVKERAMRALHVQLGIPARVLDRDTRFVHAHILTNTIPQYLVGHQYRMKKLHDMLHQDPRWRNRVSLLGYSYGGVGVNDCIATAMDTCEAIAQQELCQHSERVAQQSTGLYDIAHSV
;
A
#
# COMPACT_ATOMS: atom_id res chain seq x y z
N MET A 1 3.50 0.20 -15.16
CA MET A 1 3.84 -0.23 -13.78
C MET A 1 3.62 0.88 -12.76
N MET A 2 4.29 2.05 -12.85
CA MET A 2 4.18 3.10 -11.82
C MET A 2 2.76 3.61 -11.59
N HIS A 3 1.97 3.81 -12.64
CA HIS A 3 0.55 4.12 -12.53
C HIS A 3 -0.24 3.06 -11.72
N GLY A 4 0.09 1.78 -11.87
CA GLY A 4 -0.64 0.68 -11.25
C GLY A 4 -0.30 0.43 -9.78
N ILE A 5 0.86 0.89 -9.29
CA ILE A 5 1.28 0.69 -7.89
C ILE A 5 1.18 2.01 -7.10
N TYR A 6 1.72 3.08 -7.67
CA TYR A 6 1.86 4.36 -6.97
C TYR A 6 0.88 5.42 -7.48
N ALA A 7 0.16 5.18 -8.57
CA ALA A 7 -0.55 6.24 -9.31
C ALA A 7 0.34 7.47 -9.54
N GLY A 8 1.62 7.22 -9.86
CA GLY A 8 2.68 8.23 -9.84
C GLY A 8 3.47 8.32 -11.14
N ASP A 9 4.16 9.45 -11.34
CA ASP A 9 5.03 9.68 -12.50
C ASP A 9 6.41 9.07 -12.25
N SER A 10 6.80 8.14 -13.11
CA SER A 10 8.13 7.51 -13.09
C SER A 10 9.31 8.48 -13.13
N ARG A 11 9.12 9.72 -13.62
CA ARG A 11 10.17 10.75 -13.69
C ARG A 11 10.46 11.42 -12.35
N GLU A 12 9.53 11.31 -11.40
CA GLU A 12 9.64 11.95 -10.08
C GLU A 12 9.92 10.95 -8.96
N LEU A 13 9.46 9.70 -9.12
CA LEU A 13 9.61 8.66 -8.11
C LEU A 13 11.08 8.20 -7.98
N SER A 14 11.51 8.02 -6.74
CA SER A 14 12.83 7.49 -6.38
C SER A 14 12.89 5.99 -6.62
N VAL A 15 13.58 5.54 -7.67
CA VAL A 15 13.77 4.10 -7.96
C VAL A 15 14.32 3.33 -6.75
N LYS A 16 15.21 3.95 -5.96
CA LYS A 16 15.78 3.36 -4.74
C LYS A 16 14.71 3.09 -3.67
N SER A 17 13.67 3.93 -3.63
CA SER A 17 12.57 3.81 -2.66
C SER A 17 11.47 2.86 -3.12
N ILE A 18 11.15 2.86 -4.41
CA ILE A 18 9.99 2.13 -4.94
C ILE A 18 10.34 0.77 -5.55
N LEU A 19 11.60 0.55 -5.93
CA LEU A 19 12.12 -0.69 -6.50
C LEU A 19 13.51 -1.00 -5.91
N PRO A 20 13.64 -1.10 -4.57
CA PRO A 20 14.94 -1.24 -3.90
C PRO A 20 15.70 -2.50 -4.34
N SER A 21 14.99 -3.60 -4.64
CA SER A 21 15.58 -4.85 -5.13
C SER A 21 16.31 -4.68 -6.46
N LEU A 22 15.78 -3.88 -7.38
CA LEU A 22 16.43 -3.61 -8.67
C LEU A 22 17.72 -2.81 -8.48
N VAL A 23 17.71 -1.82 -7.59
CA VAL A 23 18.90 -1.03 -7.27
C VAL A 23 19.96 -1.89 -6.60
N HIS A 24 19.58 -2.76 -5.66
CA HIS A 24 20.50 -3.72 -5.04
C HIS A 24 21.13 -4.65 -6.07
N LEU A 25 20.35 -5.21 -6.98
CA LEU A 25 20.86 -6.07 -8.06
C LEU A 25 21.79 -5.32 -9.00
N GLU A 26 21.46 -4.08 -9.37
CA GLU A 26 22.33 -3.24 -10.20
C GLU A 26 23.65 -2.93 -9.48
N GLN A 27 23.62 -2.49 -8.23
CA GLN A 27 24.81 -2.14 -7.46
C GLN A 27 25.72 -3.35 -7.21
N ASN A 28 25.14 -4.51 -6.92
CA ASN A 28 25.90 -5.72 -6.61
C ASN A 28 26.40 -6.47 -7.85
N HIS A 29 25.71 -6.38 -8.99
CA HIS A 29 26.08 -7.13 -10.20
C HIS A 29 26.52 -6.25 -11.37
N GLY A 30 26.49 -4.92 -11.23
CA GLY A 30 26.80 -3.96 -12.30
C GLY A 30 25.75 -3.90 -13.42
N GLY A 31 24.58 -4.53 -13.23
CA GLY A 31 23.47 -4.50 -14.18
C GLY A 31 22.44 -5.61 -13.95
N LEU A 32 21.18 -5.34 -14.29
CA LEU A 32 20.04 -6.26 -14.05
C LEU A 32 20.16 -7.57 -14.84
N LEU A 33 20.49 -7.49 -16.13
CA LEU A 33 20.67 -8.68 -16.98
C LEU A 33 21.84 -9.54 -16.50
N ARG A 34 22.87 -8.90 -15.95
CA ARG A 34 24.03 -9.58 -15.38
C ARG A 34 23.68 -10.30 -14.09
N ALA A 35 22.77 -9.75 -13.28
CA ALA A 35 22.26 -10.43 -12.08
C ALA A 35 21.52 -11.75 -12.40
N LEU A 36 20.98 -11.89 -13.62
CA LEU A 36 20.34 -13.12 -14.10
C LEU A 36 21.34 -14.17 -14.62
N LEU A 37 22.63 -13.81 -14.81
CA LEU A 37 23.63 -14.76 -15.29
C LEU A 37 24.01 -15.77 -14.20
N PRO A 38 24.35 -17.02 -14.59
CA PRO A 38 24.79 -18.05 -13.65
C PRO A 38 25.93 -17.58 -12.75
N LYS A 39 25.92 -18.02 -11.47
CA LYS A 39 26.93 -17.67 -10.47
C LYS A 39 28.37 -17.96 -10.92
N SER A 40 28.59 -18.95 -11.79
CA SER A 40 29.89 -19.27 -12.37
C SER A 40 30.48 -18.13 -13.20
N ILE A 41 29.64 -17.42 -13.96
CA ILE A 41 30.02 -16.28 -14.81
C ILE A 41 30.08 -14.98 -13.99
N ASN A 42 29.35 -14.93 -12.87
CA ASN A 42 29.28 -13.77 -11.98
C ASN A 42 30.10 -13.91 -10.69
N SER A 43 31.08 -14.84 -10.68
CA SER A 43 31.88 -15.21 -9.50
C SER A 43 32.72 -14.08 -8.88
N ARG A 44 32.95 -12.98 -9.63
CA ARG A 44 33.63 -11.77 -9.13
C ARG A 44 32.74 -10.85 -8.31
N PHE A 45 31.43 -11.04 -8.36
CA PHE A 45 30.44 -10.27 -7.62
C PHE A 45 29.86 -11.16 -6.53
N HIS A 46 30.43 -11.06 -5.33
CA HIS A 46 29.82 -11.66 -4.15
C HIS A 46 28.70 -10.76 -3.67
N ASP A 47 27.48 -11.28 -3.70
CA ASP A 47 26.40 -10.78 -2.87
C ASP A 47 26.90 -10.93 -1.43
N ARG A 48 27.36 -9.84 -0.81
CA ARG A 48 27.66 -9.83 0.61
C ARG A 48 26.32 -10.11 1.27
N THR A 49 26.13 -11.36 1.69
CA THR A 49 24.90 -11.79 2.36
C THR A 49 24.83 -10.99 3.65
N SER A 50 24.07 -9.90 3.63
CA SER A 50 23.96 -9.02 4.78
C SER A 50 23.29 -9.80 5.90
N ASP A 51 23.59 -9.45 7.14
CA ASP A 51 22.93 -10.10 8.28
C ASP A 51 21.40 -9.91 8.22
N TYR A 52 20.94 -8.83 7.58
CA TYR A 52 19.55 -8.62 7.20
C TYR A 52 18.98 -9.76 6.33
N GLN A 53 19.65 -10.12 5.22
CA GLN A 53 19.18 -11.19 4.34
C GLN A 53 19.11 -12.56 5.06
N LYS A 54 20.05 -12.84 5.97
CA LYS A 54 20.02 -14.07 6.78
C LYS A 54 18.83 -14.08 7.73
N GLU A 55 18.55 -12.95 8.39
CA GLU A 55 17.43 -12.83 9.31
C GLU A 55 16.09 -12.92 8.59
N THR A 56 15.93 -12.24 7.45
CA THR A 56 14.73 -12.37 6.60
C THR A 56 14.52 -13.82 6.14
N ALA A 57 15.59 -14.52 5.76
CA ALA A 57 15.50 -15.93 5.37
C ALA A 57 15.07 -16.82 6.54
N GLN A 58 15.59 -16.57 7.75
CA GLN A 58 15.20 -17.29 8.96
C GLN A 58 13.72 -17.02 9.31
N LYS A 59 13.29 -15.76 9.34
CA LYS A 59 11.88 -15.38 9.57
C LYS A 59 10.95 -16.05 8.55
N LEU A 60 11.35 -16.06 7.28
CA LEU A 60 10.57 -16.71 6.23
C LEU A 60 10.48 -18.23 6.45
N ALA A 61 11.57 -18.88 6.90
CA ALA A 61 11.56 -20.30 7.23
C ALA A 61 10.62 -20.60 8.41
N ASP A 62 10.66 -19.78 9.46
CA ASP A 62 9.77 -19.89 10.61
C ASP A 62 8.31 -19.71 10.19
N ILE A 63 7.98 -18.70 9.39
CA ILE A 63 6.62 -18.48 8.88
C ILE A 63 6.15 -19.68 8.06
N LYS A 64 6.99 -20.18 7.14
CA LYS A 64 6.66 -21.37 6.33
C LYS A 64 6.41 -22.60 7.19
N SER A 65 7.11 -22.76 8.30
CA SER A 65 6.92 -23.89 9.22
C SER A 65 5.56 -23.89 9.92
N ARG A 66 4.93 -22.72 10.06
CA ARG A 66 3.63 -22.54 10.72
C ARG A 66 2.44 -22.69 9.77
N LEU A 67 2.68 -22.72 8.46
CA LEU A 67 1.65 -22.86 7.44
C LEU A 67 1.46 -24.33 7.07
N ARG A 68 0.22 -24.69 6.71
CA ARG A 68 -0.05 -26.04 6.19
C ARG A 68 0.67 -26.22 4.84
N PRO A 69 1.25 -27.40 4.56
CA PRO A 69 2.02 -27.62 3.33
C PRO A 69 1.25 -27.37 2.04
N ASP A 70 -0.03 -27.76 2.00
CA ASP A 70 -0.95 -27.55 0.88
C ASP A 70 -1.17 -26.06 0.60
N LEU A 71 -1.41 -25.28 1.66
CA LEU A 71 -1.56 -23.83 1.56
C LEU A 71 -0.27 -23.17 1.07
N LEU A 72 0.89 -23.62 1.55
CA LEU A 72 2.18 -23.08 1.11
C LEU A 72 2.42 -23.31 -0.38
N GLU A 73 2.12 -24.50 -0.89
CA GLU A 73 2.24 -24.81 -2.32
C GLU A 73 1.29 -23.94 -3.16
N GLN A 74 0.04 -23.76 -2.70
CA GLN A 74 -0.94 -22.89 -3.36
C GLN A 74 -0.45 -21.44 -3.40
N LEU A 75 0.02 -20.89 -2.27
CA LEU A 75 0.51 -19.52 -2.19
C LEU A 75 1.70 -19.28 -3.13
N GLN A 76 2.62 -20.25 -3.26
CA GLN A 76 3.76 -20.13 -4.18
C GLN A 76 3.37 -20.04 -5.66
N LYS A 77 2.22 -20.60 -6.03
CA LYS A 77 1.68 -20.58 -7.40
C LYS A 77 0.69 -19.43 -7.63
N THR A 78 0.32 -18.71 -6.57
CA THR A 78 -0.71 -17.66 -6.62
C THR A 78 -0.06 -16.30 -6.85
N SER A 79 -0.49 -15.59 -7.89
CA SER A 79 -0.01 -14.24 -8.18
C SER A 79 -0.73 -13.15 -7.38
N ILE A 80 -2.03 -13.35 -7.12
CA ILE A 80 -2.91 -12.41 -6.44
C ILE A 80 -3.93 -13.21 -5.63
N TYR A 81 -4.26 -12.75 -4.44
CA TYR A 81 -5.30 -13.32 -3.60
C TYR A 81 -6.12 -12.23 -2.91
N SER A 82 -7.30 -12.62 -2.46
CA SER A 82 -8.23 -11.81 -1.68
C SER A 82 -9.05 -12.77 -0.79
N PHE A 83 -9.98 -12.24 -0.01
CA PHE A 83 -10.91 -13.03 0.80
C PHE A 83 -12.30 -13.11 0.13
N PRO A 84 -13.13 -14.12 0.45
CA PRO A 84 -14.43 -14.36 -0.22
C PRO A 84 -15.38 -13.15 -0.28
N ASN A 85 -15.41 -12.33 0.76
CA ASN A 85 -16.19 -11.09 0.89
C ASN A 85 -15.32 -9.82 0.77
N GLY A 86 -14.09 -9.94 0.26
CA GLY A 86 -13.19 -8.81 0.02
C GLY A 86 -12.19 -8.55 1.15
N LEU A 87 -11.26 -7.62 0.89
CA LEU A 87 -10.21 -7.26 1.85
C LEU A 87 -10.74 -6.67 3.17
N GLY A 88 -12.01 -6.21 3.20
CA GLY A 88 -12.67 -5.77 4.42
C GLY A 88 -12.75 -6.86 5.50
N GLU A 89 -12.79 -8.14 5.12
CA GLU A 89 -12.79 -9.25 6.08
C GLU A 89 -11.56 -9.28 6.98
N LEU A 90 -10.40 -8.90 6.44
CA LEU A 90 -9.17 -8.79 7.23
C LEU A 90 -9.33 -7.75 8.34
N ILE A 91 -9.93 -6.60 8.01
CA ILE A 91 -10.12 -5.49 8.94
C ILE A 91 -11.15 -5.84 10.01
N SER A 92 -12.32 -6.35 9.62
CA SER A 92 -13.35 -6.77 10.57
C SER A 92 -12.85 -7.86 11.51
N SER A 93 -12.13 -8.86 10.99
CA SER A 93 -11.57 -9.93 11.82
C SER A 93 -10.52 -9.42 12.82
N LEU A 94 -9.72 -8.41 12.43
CA LEU A 94 -8.76 -7.77 13.33
C LEU A 94 -9.47 -6.95 14.41
N GLU A 95 -10.48 -6.16 14.05
CA GLU A 95 -11.27 -5.39 15.01
C GLU A 95 -11.94 -6.31 16.05
N ASP A 96 -12.64 -7.35 15.60
CA ASP A 96 -13.31 -8.32 16.49
C ASP A 96 -12.33 -8.96 17.48
N ARG A 97 -11.15 -9.37 16.98
CA ARG A 97 -10.12 -10.00 17.81
C ARG A 97 -9.53 -9.02 18.82
N LEU A 98 -9.26 -7.78 18.42
CA LEU A 98 -8.68 -6.76 19.28
C LEU A 98 -9.66 -6.31 20.35
N SER A 99 -10.94 -6.10 20.01
CA SER A 99 -11.99 -5.74 20.97
C SER A 99 -12.25 -6.83 22.03
N ALA A 100 -11.90 -8.09 21.74
CA ALA A 100 -12.02 -9.18 22.70
C ALA A 100 -10.85 -9.27 23.70
N LEU A 101 -9.76 -8.49 23.52
CA LEU A 101 -8.61 -8.50 24.42
C LEU A 101 -8.82 -7.54 25.61
N PRO A 102 -8.46 -7.93 26.84
CA PRO A 102 -8.77 -7.15 28.06
C PRO A 102 -7.98 -5.85 28.22
N HIS A 103 -6.99 -5.58 27.37
CA HIS A 103 -6.09 -4.42 27.48
C HIS A 103 -6.05 -3.61 26.18
N VAL A 104 -7.13 -3.68 25.39
CA VAL A 104 -7.23 -2.98 24.11
C VAL A 104 -8.54 -2.20 24.08
N ASP A 105 -8.42 -0.89 24.02
CA ASP A 105 -9.54 0.02 23.80
C ASP A 105 -9.50 0.54 22.36
N ILE A 106 -10.62 0.39 21.63
CA ILE A 106 -10.75 0.88 20.26
C ILE A 106 -11.71 2.06 20.23
N TRP A 107 -11.19 3.24 19.92
CA TRP A 107 -11.95 4.49 19.90
C TRP A 107 -12.20 4.90 18.44
N LYS A 108 -13.44 4.76 17.98
CA LYS A 108 -13.86 5.15 16.62
C LYS A 108 -14.37 6.58 16.58
N GLY A 109 -14.11 7.28 15.48
CA GLY A 109 -14.41 8.71 15.35
C GLY A 109 -13.45 9.62 16.13
N ALA A 110 -12.64 9.08 17.05
CA ALA A 110 -11.73 9.84 17.91
C ALA A 110 -10.45 10.32 17.22
N ALA A 111 -10.56 11.37 16.40
CA ALA A 111 -9.40 12.00 15.80
C ALA A 111 -8.45 12.56 16.88
N CYS A 112 -7.15 12.34 16.69
CA CYS A 112 -6.09 13.00 17.46
C CYS A 112 -5.94 14.45 16.98
N GLU A 113 -6.14 15.41 17.88
CA GLU A 113 -6.15 16.85 17.56
C GLU A 113 -4.87 17.55 18.02
N SER A 114 -4.24 17.07 19.08
CA SER A 114 -2.93 17.54 19.51
C SER A 114 -2.14 16.44 20.22
N ILE A 115 -0.80 16.54 20.14
CA ILE A 115 0.13 15.71 20.90
C ILE A 115 1.09 16.64 21.62
N ARG A 116 1.07 16.61 22.95
CA ARG A 116 2.04 17.33 23.78
C ARG A 116 2.96 16.34 24.47
N PHE A 117 4.21 16.74 24.66
CA PHE A 117 5.17 15.97 25.43
C PHE A 117 5.67 16.81 26.59
N GLU A 118 5.60 16.25 27.78
CA GLU A 118 6.22 16.79 28.98
C GLU A 118 7.15 15.72 29.55
N ASN A 119 6.66 14.87 30.45
CA ASN A 119 7.32 13.62 30.86
C ASN A 119 6.77 12.41 30.11
N ASN A 120 5.47 12.45 29.80
CA ASN A 120 4.73 11.50 28.98
C ASN A 120 4.04 12.24 27.83
N PHE A 121 3.42 11.49 26.93
CA PHE A 121 2.57 12.06 25.89
C PHE A 121 1.17 12.32 26.41
N PHE A 122 0.63 13.49 26.08
CA PHE A 122 -0.76 13.83 26.29
C PHE A 122 -1.42 14.05 24.93
N ILE A 123 -2.41 13.22 24.63
CA ILE A 123 -3.14 13.23 23.36
C ILE A 123 -4.53 13.80 23.58
N GLU A 124 -4.85 14.88 22.86
CA GLU A 124 -6.19 15.46 22.88
C GLU A 124 -7.06 14.90 21.77
N THR A 125 -8.30 14.58 22.11
CA THR A 125 -9.34 14.19 21.16
C THR A 125 -10.68 14.74 21.63
N ARG A 126 -11.54 15.17 20.69
CA ARG A 126 -12.87 15.71 20.99
C ARG A 126 -13.81 14.75 21.73
N TYR A 127 -13.45 13.47 21.84
CA TYR A 127 -14.27 12.43 22.47
C TYR A 127 -13.89 12.17 23.93
N ALA A 128 -12.79 12.74 24.41
CA ALA A 128 -12.36 12.65 25.79
C ALA A 128 -12.46 14.03 26.45
N THR A 129 -12.91 14.07 27.70
CA THR A 129 -12.94 15.31 28.50
C THR A 129 -11.55 15.69 29.01
N GLU A 130 -10.69 14.69 29.22
CA GLU A 130 -9.31 14.84 29.65
C GLU A 130 -8.36 14.26 28.60
N PRO A 131 -7.15 14.79 28.43
CA PRO A 131 -6.16 14.22 27.52
C PRO A 131 -5.81 12.78 27.89
N LEU A 132 -5.62 11.93 26.88
CA LEU A 132 -5.11 10.58 27.07
C LEU A 132 -3.61 10.64 27.35
N GLU A 133 -3.18 10.06 28.46
CA GLU A 133 -1.76 9.92 28.80
C GLU A 133 -1.19 8.63 28.20
N ALA A 134 0.01 8.71 27.60
CA ALA A 134 0.70 7.55 27.03
C ALA A 134 2.22 7.64 27.21
N ASP A 135 2.86 6.50 27.50
CA ASP A 135 4.33 6.39 27.57
C ASP A 135 4.98 6.33 26.18
N ARG A 136 4.24 5.77 25.21
CA ARG A 136 4.67 5.51 23.83
C ARG A 136 3.55 5.81 22.84
N ILE A 137 3.92 6.34 21.67
CA ILE A 137 3.03 6.52 20.51
C ILE A 137 3.51 5.64 19.35
N VAL A 138 2.59 4.85 18.78
CA VAL A 138 2.79 4.18 17.50
C VAL A 138 1.91 4.88 16.46
N ALA A 139 2.51 5.76 15.66
CA ALA A 139 1.79 6.57 14.70
C ALA A 139 1.59 5.80 13.38
N THR A 140 0.36 5.38 13.12
CA THR A 140 -0.05 4.64 11.90
C THR A 140 -0.85 5.49 10.90
N MET A 141 -1.08 6.77 11.23
CA MET A 141 -1.79 7.72 10.37
C MET A 141 -0.91 8.20 9.21
N PRO A 142 -1.50 8.77 8.14
CA PRO A 142 -0.73 9.37 7.06
C PRO A 142 0.23 10.44 7.61
N SER A 143 1.47 10.43 7.16
CA SER A 143 2.52 11.34 7.64
C SER A 143 2.16 12.82 7.51
N GLN A 144 1.39 13.19 6.49
CA GLN A 144 0.88 14.56 6.31
C GLN A 144 -0.09 14.99 7.41
N HIS A 145 -0.84 14.06 8.00
CA HIS A 145 -1.72 14.33 9.14
C HIS A 145 -0.94 14.33 10.46
N LEU A 146 0.14 13.55 10.56
CA LEU A 146 1.02 13.55 11.74
C LEU A 146 1.91 14.80 11.81
N ALA A 147 2.35 15.33 10.67
CA ALA A 147 3.25 16.47 10.59
C ALA A 147 2.81 17.70 11.43
N PRO A 148 1.54 18.16 11.39
CA PRO A 148 1.10 19.27 12.24
C PRO A 148 1.03 18.92 13.74
N LEU A 149 0.88 17.63 14.09
CA LEU A 149 0.83 17.17 15.48
C LEU A 149 2.23 17.06 16.11
N ILE A 150 3.26 16.84 15.29
CA ILE A 150 4.66 16.73 15.71
C ILE A 150 5.56 17.54 14.76
N PRO A 151 5.51 18.89 14.83
CA PRO A 151 6.21 19.76 13.88
C PRO A 151 7.74 19.66 13.95
N ASP A 152 8.28 19.13 15.06
CA ASP A 152 9.71 18.91 15.27
C ASP A 152 10.31 17.83 14.36
N LEU A 153 9.48 17.08 13.62
CA LEU A 153 9.88 16.08 12.64
C LEU A 153 9.62 16.59 11.20
N PRO A 154 10.53 17.40 10.62
CA PRO A 154 10.26 18.24 9.45
C PRO A 154 10.07 17.47 8.13
N TYR A 155 10.43 16.19 8.09
CA TYR A 155 10.33 15.37 6.87
C TYR A 155 9.00 14.62 6.73
N LEU A 156 8.12 14.69 7.73
CA LEU A 156 6.81 14.01 7.70
C LEU A 156 5.91 14.52 6.55
N SER A 157 5.93 15.81 6.25
CA SER A 157 5.06 16.42 5.23
C SER A 157 5.72 16.59 3.86
N HIS A 158 6.95 16.10 3.66
CA HIS A 158 7.71 16.43 2.45
C HIS A 158 7.15 15.76 1.19
N ASN A 159 6.74 14.49 1.28
CA ASN A 159 6.21 13.79 0.13
C ASN A 159 4.73 14.15 -0.07
N PRO A 160 4.33 14.55 -1.29
CA PRO A 160 2.92 14.69 -1.63
C PRO A 160 2.27 13.30 -1.75
N ALA A 161 0.96 13.29 -1.87
CA ALA A 161 0.18 12.09 -2.13
C ALA A 161 -0.58 12.23 -3.46
N ALA A 162 -0.94 11.11 -4.08
CA ALA A 162 -1.74 11.07 -5.28
C ALA A 162 -3.22 11.28 -4.95
N HIS A 163 -3.95 11.79 -5.95
CA HIS A 163 -5.40 11.93 -5.94
C HIS A 163 -5.96 11.06 -7.06
N LEU A 164 -7.01 10.30 -6.79
CA LEU A 164 -7.55 9.31 -7.71
C LEU A 164 -9.07 9.40 -7.80
N GLY A 165 -9.59 9.17 -9.00
CA GLY A 165 -10.96 8.75 -9.21
C GLY A 165 -10.96 7.23 -9.33
N VAL A 166 -11.79 6.57 -8.54
CA VAL A 166 -12.01 5.12 -8.63
C VAL A 166 -13.47 4.92 -8.99
N VAL A 167 -13.72 4.20 -10.08
CA VAL A 167 -15.08 3.94 -10.57
C VAL A 167 -15.28 2.44 -10.73
N ASP A 168 -16.18 1.90 -9.94
CA ASP A 168 -16.64 0.52 -10.03
C ASP A 168 -17.83 0.43 -10.98
N VAL A 169 -17.75 -0.46 -11.96
CA VAL A 169 -18.78 -0.69 -12.97
C VAL A 169 -19.19 -2.16 -12.92
N ILE A 170 -20.49 -2.42 -12.78
CA ILE A 170 -21.07 -3.76 -12.90
C ILE A 170 -21.92 -3.82 -14.16
N LEU A 171 -21.52 -4.70 -15.08
CA LEU A 171 -22.28 -5.06 -16.26
C LEU A 171 -22.98 -6.40 -16.00
N ALA A 172 -24.29 -6.47 -16.21
CA ALA A 172 -24.98 -7.74 -16.28
C ALA A 172 -24.37 -8.58 -17.39
N SER A 173 -24.19 -9.88 -17.15
CA SER A 173 -23.91 -10.81 -18.24
C SER A 173 -25.20 -10.93 -19.07
N PRO A 174 -25.21 -10.51 -20.36
CA PRO A 174 -26.44 -10.47 -21.12
C PRO A 174 -27.05 -11.86 -21.21
N ASN A 175 -28.32 -11.99 -20.80
CA ASN A 175 -28.98 -13.28 -20.69
C ASN A 175 -29.31 -13.94 -22.03
N ASP A 176 -29.20 -13.23 -23.15
CA ASP A 176 -29.57 -13.74 -24.48
C ASP A 176 -28.57 -13.40 -25.61
N GLU A 177 -27.59 -12.52 -25.36
CA GLU A 177 -26.50 -12.23 -26.30
C GLU A 177 -25.19 -12.78 -25.75
N LYS A 178 -24.44 -13.52 -26.58
CA LYS A 178 -23.06 -13.98 -26.27
C LYS A 178 -22.08 -12.81 -26.28
N TYR A 179 -22.30 -11.77 -25.48
CA TYR A 179 -21.32 -10.72 -25.29
C TYR A 179 -20.37 -11.11 -24.15
N SER A 180 -19.13 -11.40 -24.52
CA SER A 180 -18.01 -11.50 -23.60
C SER A 180 -17.17 -10.23 -23.69
N LEU A 181 -16.52 -9.87 -22.58
CA LEU A 181 -15.51 -8.81 -22.62
C LEU A 181 -14.46 -9.11 -23.70
N PRO A 182 -13.92 -8.09 -24.39
CA PRO A 182 -13.00 -8.29 -25.51
C PRO A 182 -11.67 -8.93 -25.12
N ILE A 183 -11.30 -8.84 -23.84
CA ILE A 183 -10.08 -9.44 -23.28
C ILE A 183 -10.40 -10.20 -22.00
N ARG A 184 -9.50 -11.12 -21.63
CA ARG A 184 -9.46 -11.75 -20.32
C ARG A 184 -8.11 -11.50 -19.63
N GLY A 185 -8.13 -11.37 -18.31
CA GLY A 185 -6.93 -11.20 -17.50
C GLY A 185 -7.14 -10.26 -16.32
N PHE A 186 -6.06 -9.95 -15.60
CA PHE A 186 -6.14 -9.08 -14.42
C PHE A 186 -6.68 -7.67 -14.71
N GLY A 187 -6.29 -7.11 -15.84
CA GLY A 187 -6.45 -5.68 -16.11
C GLY A 187 -5.51 -5.19 -17.18
N TYR A 188 -5.58 -3.89 -17.45
CA TYR A 188 -4.60 -3.17 -18.25
C TYR A 188 -4.22 -1.85 -17.60
N LEU A 189 -3.05 -1.35 -17.97
CA LEU A 189 -2.57 -0.02 -17.58
C LEU A 189 -2.45 0.85 -18.82
N VAL A 190 -2.74 2.14 -18.66
CA VAL A 190 -2.57 3.14 -19.71
C VAL A 190 -1.21 3.84 -19.52
N PRO A 191 -0.27 3.67 -20.47
CA PRO A 191 1.00 4.38 -20.43
C PRO A 191 0.80 5.90 -20.51
N ARG A 192 1.67 6.66 -19.82
CA ARG A 192 1.64 8.14 -19.81
C ARG A 192 1.74 8.76 -21.21
N ASN A 193 2.42 8.10 -22.15
CA ASN A 193 2.64 8.58 -23.51
C ASN A 193 1.53 8.17 -24.50
N THR A 194 0.41 7.63 -24.00
CA THR A 194 -0.76 7.34 -24.84
C THR A 194 -1.42 8.64 -25.27
N SER A 195 -1.46 8.92 -26.57
CA SER A 195 -2.01 10.18 -27.12
C SER A 195 -3.51 10.35 -26.88
N GLU A 196 -4.26 9.26 -26.87
CA GLU A 196 -5.73 9.22 -26.77
C GLU A 196 -6.24 9.06 -25.32
N ASN A 197 -5.49 9.49 -24.30
CA ASN A 197 -5.88 9.35 -22.89
C ASN A 197 -6.50 10.64 -22.31
N HIS A 198 -7.51 11.18 -22.99
CA HIS A 198 -8.17 12.43 -22.59
C HIS A 198 -8.89 12.35 -21.23
N ASP A 199 -9.33 11.15 -20.85
CA ASP A 199 -10.04 10.90 -19.60
C ASP A 199 -9.11 10.65 -18.40
N GLU A 200 -7.78 10.79 -18.60
CA GLU A 200 -6.77 10.74 -17.52
C GLU A 200 -6.72 9.36 -16.82
N ILE A 201 -6.98 8.31 -17.57
CA ILE A 201 -7.05 6.93 -17.08
C ILE A 201 -5.65 6.42 -16.72
N LEU A 202 -5.54 5.73 -15.60
CA LEU A 202 -4.35 5.01 -15.15
C LEU A 202 -4.40 3.55 -15.60
N GLY A 203 -5.58 2.95 -15.56
CA GLY A 203 -5.86 1.58 -15.98
C GLY A 203 -7.25 1.11 -15.58
N THR A 204 -7.55 -0.14 -15.90
CA THR A 204 -8.77 -0.82 -15.47
C THR A 204 -8.43 -2.22 -14.98
N VAL A 205 -8.95 -2.58 -13.81
CA VAL A 205 -8.93 -3.94 -13.29
C VAL A 205 -10.19 -4.66 -13.78
N LEU A 206 -10.04 -5.89 -14.28
CA LEU A 206 -11.16 -6.77 -14.59
C LEU A 206 -11.40 -7.65 -13.37
N ASP A 207 -12.08 -7.12 -12.35
CA ASP A 207 -12.23 -7.77 -11.04
C ASP A 207 -12.75 -9.21 -11.12
N SER A 208 -13.75 -9.44 -11.99
CA SER A 208 -14.35 -10.76 -12.19
C SER A 208 -13.36 -11.79 -12.74
N ASP A 209 -12.32 -11.36 -13.44
CA ASP A 209 -11.24 -12.23 -13.93
C ASP A 209 -10.10 -12.32 -12.92
N ALA A 210 -9.80 -11.22 -12.22
CA ALA A 210 -8.74 -11.14 -11.23
C ALA A 210 -9.04 -11.98 -9.98
N ILE A 211 -10.27 -11.93 -9.47
CA ILE A 211 -10.76 -12.66 -8.30
C ILE A 211 -12.12 -13.31 -8.62
N PRO A 212 -12.14 -14.40 -9.40
CA PRO A 212 -13.39 -15.00 -9.89
C PRO A 212 -14.30 -15.54 -8.78
N ASN A 213 -13.76 -15.80 -7.59
CA ASN A 213 -14.48 -16.38 -6.46
C ASN A 213 -15.29 -15.36 -5.64
N GLN A 214 -15.25 -14.07 -5.98
CA GLN A 214 -16.05 -13.02 -5.33
C GLN A 214 -17.36 -12.72 -6.06
N GLY A 215 -17.62 -13.40 -7.18
CA GLY A 215 -18.87 -13.31 -7.92
C GLY A 215 -19.69 -14.59 -7.82
N THR A 216 -21.01 -14.46 -7.95
CA THR A 216 -21.87 -15.63 -8.12
C THR A 216 -21.64 -16.22 -9.51
N THR A 217 -21.16 -17.45 -9.59
CA THR A 217 -21.08 -18.20 -10.85
C THR A 217 -22.43 -18.84 -11.16
N ARG A 218 -22.80 -18.86 -12.44
CA ARG A 218 -23.98 -19.58 -12.91
C ARG A 218 -23.70 -21.11 -12.89
N PRO A 219 -24.74 -21.96 -12.89
CA PRO A 219 -24.57 -23.42 -12.95
C PRO A 219 -23.76 -23.92 -14.16
N ASP A 220 -23.71 -23.14 -15.25
CA ASP A 220 -22.93 -23.44 -16.46
C ASP A 220 -21.46 -22.98 -16.37
N GLY A 221 -21.03 -22.46 -15.21
CA GLY A 221 -19.67 -21.96 -14.97
C GLY A 221 -19.39 -20.55 -15.49
N SER A 222 -20.37 -19.87 -16.11
CA SER A 222 -20.21 -18.49 -16.56
C SER A 222 -20.44 -17.48 -15.43
N SER A 223 -19.78 -16.32 -15.51
CA SER A 223 -19.99 -15.24 -14.55
C SER A 223 -21.39 -14.63 -14.72
N SER A 224 -22.09 -14.40 -13.61
CA SER A 224 -23.41 -13.75 -13.63
C SER A 224 -23.35 -12.26 -14.00
N PHE A 225 -22.19 -11.63 -13.81
CA PHE A 225 -21.89 -10.23 -14.14
C PHE A 225 -20.38 -10.06 -14.42
N TYR A 226 -20.03 -8.92 -15.01
CA TYR A 226 -18.66 -8.43 -15.09
C TYR A 226 -18.51 -7.24 -14.15
N LYS A 227 -17.54 -7.31 -13.23
CA LYS A 227 -17.11 -6.18 -12.40
C LYS A 227 -15.79 -5.65 -12.94
N LEU A 228 -15.74 -4.33 -13.11
CA LEU A 228 -14.59 -3.59 -13.60
C LEU A 228 -14.32 -2.41 -12.66
N THR A 229 -13.07 -2.18 -12.29
CA THR A 229 -12.66 -0.97 -11.55
C THR A 229 -11.76 -0.13 -12.44
N VAL A 230 -12.26 1.05 -12.85
CA VAL A 230 -11.50 2.04 -13.61
C VAL A 230 -10.84 3.02 -12.65
N MET A 231 -9.53 3.21 -12.79
CA MET A 231 -8.76 4.15 -12.00
C MET A 231 -8.25 5.29 -12.88
N MET A 232 -8.39 6.53 -12.42
CA MET A 232 -7.97 7.74 -13.13
C MET A 232 -7.34 8.77 -12.18
N GLY A 233 -6.68 9.77 -12.74
CA GLY A 233 -6.02 10.83 -11.98
C GLY A 233 -4.54 10.57 -11.76
N GLY A 234 -4.10 10.35 -10.53
CA GLY A 234 -2.69 10.16 -10.21
C GLY A 234 -1.83 11.34 -10.67
N PRO A 235 -0.87 11.15 -11.61
CA PRO A 235 -0.02 12.23 -12.08
C PRO A 235 -0.79 13.38 -12.72
N TYR A 236 -1.94 13.10 -13.35
CA TYR A 236 -2.74 14.12 -14.04
C TYR A 236 -3.44 15.08 -13.07
N TRP A 237 -3.66 14.65 -11.82
CA TRP A 237 -4.39 15.41 -10.79
C TRP A 237 -3.48 16.02 -9.72
N ARG A 238 -2.19 15.69 -9.74
CA ARG A 238 -1.19 16.07 -8.74
C ARG A 238 -1.14 17.55 -8.38
N HIS A 239 -1.31 18.43 -9.37
CA HIS A 239 -1.20 19.88 -9.19
C HIS A 239 -2.54 20.60 -9.25
N ARG A 240 -3.65 19.86 -9.15
CA ARG A 240 -4.99 20.44 -9.19
C ARG A 240 -5.39 20.93 -7.80
N SER A 241 -6.11 22.05 -7.79
CA SER A 241 -6.80 22.57 -6.60
C SER A 241 -8.24 22.08 -6.51
N SER A 242 -8.83 21.64 -7.63
CA SER A 242 -10.18 21.07 -7.70
C SER A 242 -10.16 19.76 -8.48
N PHE A 243 -11.07 18.86 -8.11
CA PHE A 243 -11.20 17.54 -8.71
C PHE A 243 -12.55 17.40 -9.39
N PRO A 244 -12.66 16.54 -10.42
CA PRO A 244 -13.95 16.27 -11.05
C PRO A 244 -14.96 15.72 -10.04
N SER A 245 -16.25 15.93 -10.30
CA SER A 245 -17.31 15.34 -9.50
C SER A 245 -17.39 13.82 -9.70
N GLU A 246 -18.08 13.12 -8.79
CA GLU A 246 -18.34 11.69 -8.95
C GLU A 246 -19.06 11.38 -10.27
N ASP A 247 -20.00 12.21 -10.70
CA ASP A 247 -20.70 11.99 -11.97
C ASP A 247 -19.78 12.23 -13.18
N GLU A 248 -18.90 13.24 -13.12
CA GLU A 248 -17.93 13.47 -14.18
C GLU A 248 -16.95 12.30 -14.34
N VAL A 249 -16.49 11.68 -13.25
CA VAL A 249 -15.60 10.51 -13.34
C VAL A 249 -16.34 9.26 -13.79
N LYS A 250 -17.63 9.09 -13.46
CA LYS A 250 -18.45 8.01 -14.01
C LYS A 250 -18.51 8.11 -15.53
N GLU A 251 -18.82 9.30 -16.06
CA GLU A 251 -18.88 9.53 -17.51
C GLU A 251 -17.53 9.27 -18.20
N ARG A 252 -16.43 9.71 -17.59
CA ARG A 252 -15.06 9.43 -18.05
C ARG A 252 -14.75 7.93 -18.07
N ALA A 253 -15.14 7.20 -17.02
CA ALA A 253 -14.93 5.76 -16.94
C ALA A 253 -15.72 5.01 -18.01
N MET A 254 -17.00 5.36 -18.23
CA MET A 254 -17.82 4.74 -19.27
C MET A 254 -17.25 4.99 -20.68
N ARG A 255 -16.80 6.21 -20.97
CA ARG A 255 -16.08 6.51 -22.23
C ARG A 255 -14.79 5.71 -22.37
N ALA A 256 -13.99 5.62 -21.31
CA ALA A 256 -12.76 4.83 -21.32
C ALA A 256 -13.04 3.34 -21.57
N LEU A 257 -14.06 2.76 -20.93
CA LEU A 257 -14.48 1.38 -21.18
C LEU A 257 -14.91 1.16 -22.64
N HIS A 258 -15.57 2.13 -23.26
CA HIS A 258 -15.92 2.06 -24.67
C HIS A 258 -14.67 2.13 -25.57
N VAL A 259 -13.85 3.18 -25.40
CA VAL A 259 -12.74 3.50 -26.30
C VAL A 259 -11.53 2.58 -26.11
N GLN A 260 -11.17 2.28 -24.87
CA GLN A 260 -9.95 1.55 -24.53
C GLN A 260 -10.17 0.03 -24.46
N LEU A 261 -11.29 -0.41 -23.87
CA LEU A 261 -11.62 -1.83 -23.77
C LEU A 261 -12.43 -2.34 -24.95
N GLY A 262 -12.99 -1.44 -25.77
CA GLY A 262 -13.78 -1.79 -26.95
C GLY A 262 -15.19 -2.27 -26.62
N ILE A 263 -15.72 -1.98 -25.42
CA ILE A 263 -17.08 -2.39 -25.06
C ILE A 263 -18.07 -1.57 -25.89
N PRO A 264 -18.96 -2.18 -26.70
CA PRO A 264 -19.90 -1.41 -27.51
C PRO A 264 -20.81 -0.52 -26.64
N ALA A 265 -21.06 0.71 -27.07
CA ALA A 265 -21.93 1.65 -26.34
C ALA A 265 -23.30 1.03 -26.00
N ARG A 266 -23.91 0.29 -26.95
CA ARG A 266 -25.17 -0.44 -26.74
C ARG A 266 -25.14 -1.44 -25.56
N VAL A 267 -23.97 -2.02 -25.27
CA VAL A 267 -23.78 -2.95 -24.14
C VAL A 267 -23.66 -2.15 -22.85
N LEU A 268 -22.87 -1.07 -22.84
CA LEU A 268 -22.78 -0.19 -21.68
C LEU A 268 -24.16 0.38 -21.33
N ASP A 269 -24.93 0.87 -22.29
CA ASP A 269 -26.24 1.48 -22.04
C ASP A 269 -27.28 0.47 -21.53
N ARG A 270 -27.31 -0.74 -22.11
CA ARG A 270 -28.32 -1.77 -21.78
C ARG A 270 -27.98 -2.57 -20.53
N ASP A 271 -26.71 -2.93 -20.38
CA ASP A 271 -26.28 -3.97 -19.45
C ASP A 271 -25.64 -3.40 -18.18
N THR A 272 -25.32 -2.11 -18.11
CA THR A 272 -24.83 -1.49 -16.87
C THR A 272 -25.90 -1.52 -15.77
N ARG A 273 -25.57 -2.15 -14.64
CA ARG A 273 -26.46 -2.29 -13.48
C ARG A 273 -26.05 -1.41 -12.32
N PHE A 274 -24.78 -1.07 -12.24
CA PHE A 274 -24.24 -0.29 -11.15
C PHE A 274 -23.00 0.46 -11.63
N VAL A 275 -22.94 1.74 -11.26
CA VAL A 275 -21.76 2.58 -11.43
C VAL A 275 -21.59 3.36 -10.14
N HIS A 276 -20.49 3.12 -9.44
CA HIS A 276 -20.16 3.82 -8.20
C HIS A 276 -18.80 4.45 -8.31
N ALA A 277 -18.68 5.68 -7.83
CA ALA A 277 -17.46 6.45 -7.95
C ALA A 277 -17.06 6.99 -6.59
N HIS A 278 -15.75 7.07 -6.37
CA HIS A 278 -15.15 7.75 -5.26
C HIS A 278 -14.02 8.66 -5.74
N ILE A 279 -14.00 9.88 -5.21
CA ILE A 279 -12.85 10.79 -5.37
C ILE A 279 -12.00 10.69 -4.11
N LEU A 280 -10.84 10.07 -4.26
CA LEU A 280 -9.89 9.80 -3.21
C LEU A 280 -8.75 10.82 -3.27
N THR A 281 -8.69 11.71 -2.28
CA THR A 281 -7.63 12.73 -2.20
C THR A 281 -6.58 12.36 -1.15
N ASN A 282 -5.31 12.73 -1.40
CA ASN A 282 -4.19 12.49 -0.49
C ASN A 282 -4.02 11.03 -0.06
N THR A 283 -4.15 10.08 -0.98
CA THR A 283 -4.24 8.65 -0.62
C THR A 283 -2.95 7.86 -0.77
N ILE A 284 -2.27 7.96 -1.92
CA ILE A 284 -1.05 7.18 -2.18
C ILE A 284 0.17 8.09 -2.10
N PRO A 285 1.06 7.97 -1.09
CA PRO A 285 2.22 8.83 -0.98
C PRO A 285 3.19 8.61 -2.14
N GLN A 286 3.78 9.70 -2.60
CA GLN A 286 4.72 9.71 -3.72
C GLN A 286 6.13 9.79 -3.18
N TYR A 287 6.87 8.68 -3.20
CA TYR A 287 8.25 8.62 -2.73
C TYR A 287 9.19 9.29 -3.72
N LEU A 288 9.32 10.61 -3.60
CA LEU A 288 10.16 11.42 -4.49
C LEU A 288 11.64 11.16 -4.26
N VAL A 289 12.47 11.59 -5.23
CA VAL A 289 13.93 11.59 -5.07
C VAL A 289 14.34 12.17 -3.71
N GLY A 290 15.25 11.48 -3.03
CA GLY A 290 15.67 11.80 -1.66
C GLY A 290 14.80 11.20 -0.55
N HIS A 291 13.73 10.44 -0.86
CA HIS A 291 12.85 9.86 0.17
C HIS A 291 13.61 9.02 1.19
N GLN A 292 14.45 8.09 0.75
CA GLN A 292 15.25 7.27 1.67
C GLN A 292 16.17 8.10 2.59
N TYR A 293 16.76 9.17 2.07
CA TYR A 293 17.57 10.08 2.89
C TYR A 293 16.72 10.72 3.99
N ARG A 294 15.52 11.19 3.65
CA ARG A 294 14.57 11.76 4.61
C ARG A 294 14.10 10.72 5.64
N MET A 295 13.85 9.48 5.23
CA MET A 295 13.51 8.38 6.14
C MET A 295 14.65 8.07 7.09
N LYS A 296 15.90 8.05 6.60
CA LYS A 296 17.08 7.93 7.47
C LYS A 296 17.18 9.09 8.46
N LYS A 297 16.91 10.33 8.03
CA LYS A 297 16.92 11.48 8.94
C LYS A 297 15.84 11.39 10.01
N LEU A 298 14.61 11.00 9.66
CA LEU A 298 13.56 10.74 10.65
C LEU A 298 13.98 9.65 11.63
N HIS A 299 14.51 8.53 11.13
CA HIS A 299 15.03 7.46 11.96
C HIS A 299 16.09 7.95 12.96
N ASP A 300 17.10 8.67 12.46
CA ASP A 300 18.18 9.24 13.28
C ASP A 300 17.61 10.19 14.36
N MET A 301 16.63 11.04 14.01
CA MET A 301 15.98 11.96 14.95
C MET A 301 15.20 11.24 16.04
N LEU A 302 14.38 10.24 15.66
CA LEU A 302 13.63 9.42 16.60
C LEU A 302 14.55 8.67 17.55
N HIS A 303 15.72 8.28 17.08
CA HIS A 303 16.66 7.48 17.84
C HIS A 303 17.57 8.33 18.75
N GLN A 304 17.95 9.54 18.33
CA GLN A 304 18.93 10.37 19.06
C GLN A 304 18.29 11.30 20.10
N ASP A 305 17.07 11.74 19.86
CA ASP A 305 16.37 12.65 20.78
C ASP A 305 15.72 11.85 21.93
N PRO A 306 16.07 12.11 23.21
CA PRO A 306 15.47 11.43 24.36
C PRO A 306 13.94 11.55 24.44
N ARG A 307 13.35 12.58 23.84
CA ARG A 307 11.89 12.76 23.76
C ARG A 307 11.22 11.65 22.93
N TRP A 308 11.88 11.22 21.86
CA TRP A 308 11.32 10.29 20.87
C TRP A 308 11.87 8.88 21.03
N ARG A 309 13.12 8.77 21.49
CA ARG A 309 13.84 7.50 21.61
C ARG A 309 13.03 6.55 22.46
N ASN A 310 12.81 5.35 21.92
CA ASN A 310 12.07 4.29 22.61
C ASN A 310 10.60 4.63 22.91
N ARG A 311 10.07 5.71 22.32
CA ARG A 311 8.78 6.30 22.68
C ARG A 311 7.91 6.64 21.47
N VAL A 312 8.49 6.80 20.28
CA VAL A 312 7.73 7.03 19.05
C VAL A 312 8.15 6.07 17.95
N SER A 313 7.15 5.44 17.33
CA SER A 313 7.31 4.57 16.16
C SER A 313 6.47 5.09 15.00
N LEU A 314 7.06 5.15 13.81
CA LEU A 314 6.38 5.59 12.59
C LEU A 314 6.07 4.39 11.70
N LEU A 315 4.79 4.11 11.50
CA LEU A 315 4.31 2.95 10.76
C LEU A 315 3.26 3.34 9.70
N GLY A 316 3.08 2.44 8.73
CA GLY A 316 2.11 2.62 7.66
C GLY A 316 2.72 3.14 6.37
N TYR A 317 1.86 3.37 5.40
CA TYR A 317 2.25 3.46 3.99
C TYR A 317 3.04 4.72 3.63
N SER A 318 3.19 5.69 4.54
CA SER A 318 3.94 6.94 4.27
C SER A 318 5.45 6.75 4.17
N TYR A 319 5.97 5.61 4.62
CA TYR A 319 7.40 5.42 4.85
C TYR A 319 8.01 4.33 3.95
N GLY A 320 7.84 3.05 4.29
CA GLY A 320 8.64 1.94 3.72
C GLY A 320 8.04 1.14 2.58
N GLY A 321 6.78 1.39 2.24
CA GLY A 321 6.05 0.65 1.21
C GLY A 321 4.58 1.01 1.24
N VAL A 322 3.96 1.09 0.06
CA VAL A 322 2.55 1.47 -0.08
C VAL A 322 1.61 0.26 -0.04
N GLY A 323 2.15 -0.94 -0.18
CA GLY A 323 1.36 -2.17 -0.19
C GLY A 323 0.87 -2.57 1.20
N VAL A 324 -0.24 -3.32 1.24
CA VAL A 324 -0.76 -3.94 2.47
C VAL A 324 0.29 -4.86 3.08
N ASN A 325 0.98 -5.65 2.25
CA ASN A 325 2.02 -6.58 2.70
C ASN A 325 3.19 -5.84 3.38
N ASP A 326 3.63 -4.73 2.79
CA ASP A 326 4.71 -3.91 3.36
C ASP A 326 4.29 -3.34 4.72
N CYS A 327 3.08 -2.77 4.79
CA CYS A 327 2.54 -2.23 6.03
C CYS A 327 2.47 -3.29 7.14
N ILE A 328 2.00 -4.49 6.83
CA ILE A 328 1.90 -5.60 7.79
C ILE A 328 3.29 -6.06 8.22
N ALA A 329 4.20 -6.30 7.28
CA ALA A 329 5.54 -6.79 7.58
C ALA A 329 6.30 -5.79 8.50
N THR A 330 6.32 -4.51 8.12
CA THR A 330 6.97 -3.48 8.93
C THR A 330 6.31 -3.32 10.30
N ALA A 331 4.98 -3.39 10.38
CA ALA A 331 4.27 -3.33 11.67
C ALA A 331 4.63 -4.50 12.57
N MET A 332 4.66 -5.74 12.04
CA MET A 332 5.04 -6.93 12.79
C MET A 332 6.47 -6.83 13.32
N ASP A 333 7.43 -6.50 12.45
CA ASP A 333 8.84 -6.37 12.84
C ASP A 333 9.06 -5.29 13.91
N THR A 334 8.35 -4.17 13.78
CA THR A 334 8.44 -3.05 14.73
C THR A 334 7.80 -3.41 16.06
N CYS A 335 6.62 -4.03 16.06
CA CYS A 335 5.93 -4.45 17.28
C CYS A 335 6.70 -5.55 18.03
N GLU A 336 7.36 -6.47 17.32
CA GLU A 336 8.27 -7.45 17.93
C GLU A 336 9.45 -6.76 18.62
N ALA A 337 10.07 -5.77 17.97
CA ALA A 337 11.14 -4.98 18.58
C ALA A 337 10.66 -4.19 19.80
N ILE A 338 9.47 -3.58 19.73
CA ILE A 338 8.85 -2.90 20.88
C ILE A 338 8.66 -3.89 22.03
N ALA A 339 8.05 -5.05 21.78
CA ALA A 339 7.82 -6.06 22.81
C ALA A 339 9.12 -6.55 23.46
N GLN A 340 10.18 -6.78 22.67
CA GLN A 340 11.51 -7.13 23.21
C GLN A 340 12.08 -6.02 24.10
N GLN A 341 11.92 -4.77 23.68
CA GLN A 341 12.38 -3.61 24.43
C GLN A 341 11.68 -3.51 25.79
N GLU A 342 10.34 -3.66 25.83
CA GLU A 342 9.54 -3.61 27.06
C GLU A 342 9.82 -4.83 27.97
N LEU A 343 10.19 -5.98 27.41
CA LEU A 343 10.61 -7.18 28.16
C LEU A 343 12.08 -7.16 28.60
N CYS A 344 12.65 -5.98 28.79
CA CYS A 344 14.02 -5.74 29.28
C CYS A 344 15.17 -6.19 28.36
N GLN A 345 14.94 -6.41 27.05
CA GLN A 345 16.03 -6.62 26.08
C GLN A 345 16.50 -5.29 25.48
N HIS A 346 17.21 -4.50 26.29
CA HIS A 346 17.64 -3.15 25.93
C HIS A 346 18.92 -3.15 25.09
N SER A 347 18.86 -3.72 23.89
CA SER A 347 19.95 -3.58 22.92
C SER A 347 19.77 -2.35 22.04
N GLU A 348 20.88 -1.75 21.62
CA GLU A 348 20.88 -0.60 20.70
C GLU A 348 20.13 -0.92 19.41
N ARG A 349 20.29 -2.15 18.92
CA ARG A 349 19.64 -2.65 17.71
C ARG A 349 18.13 -2.68 17.84
N VAL A 350 17.60 -3.20 18.95
CA VAL A 350 16.16 -3.26 19.23
C VAL A 350 15.58 -1.85 19.31
N ALA A 351 16.29 -0.91 19.95
CA ALA A 351 15.90 0.50 19.99
C ALA A 351 15.86 1.17 18.60
N GLN A 352 16.73 0.77 17.68
CA GLN A 352 16.69 1.24 16.29
C GLN A 352 15.51 0.61 15.53
N GLN A 353 15.31 -0.69 15.67
CA GLN A 353 14.21 -1.43 15.03
C GLN A 353 12.83 -0.91 15.48
N SER A 354 12.68 -0.51 16.75
CA SER A 354 11.42 -0.02 17.29
C SER A 354 10.97 1.34 16.72
N THR A 355 11.80 2.04 15.94
CA THR A 355 11.40 3.29 15.26
C THR A 355 10.41 3.07 14.11
N GLY A 356 10.34 1.86 13.54
CA GLY A 356 9.58 1.56 12.33
C GLY A 356 10.25 1.96 11.02
N LEU A 357 11.41 2.62 11.08
CA LEU A 357 12.15 3.11 9.90
C LEU A 357 13.50 2.41 9.68
N TYR A 358 13.83 1.43 10.52
CA TYR A 358 15.16 0.81 10.58
C TYR A 358 15.64 0.27 9.23
N ASP A 359 14.85 -0.60 8.60
CA ASP A 359 15.22 -1.24 7.33
C ASP A 359 15.41 -0.20 6.23
N ILE A 360 14.54 0.79 6.16
CA ILE A 360 14.59 1.86 5.16
C ILE A 360 15.86 2.70 5.39
N ALA A 361 16.16 3.05 6.64
CA ALA A 361 17.32 3.86 7.01
C ALA A 361 18.66 3.15 6.76
N HIS A 362 18.70 1.82 6.88
CA HIS A 362 19.91 1.00 6.70
C HIS A 362 20.04 0.42 5.29
N SER A 363 19.06 0.64 4.42
CA SER A 363 19.14 0.35 2.98
C SER A 363 19.87 1.45 2.17
N VAL A 364 20.40 2.48 2.85
CA VAL A 364 21.03 3.66 2.23
C VAL A 364 22.47 3.42 1.84
#